data_AF-A0A7C4FKZ7-F1
#
_entry.id   AF-A0A7C4FKZ7-F1
#
_cell.length_a   1.000
_cell.length_b   1.000
_cell.length_c   1.000
_cell.angle_alpha   90.00
_cell.angle_beta   90.00
_cell.angle_gamma   90.00
#
_symmetry.space_group_name_H-M   'P 1'
#
loop_
_entity.id
_entity.type
_entity.pdbx_description
1 polymer ?
#
loop_
_entity_poly.entity_id
_entity_poly.type
_entity_poly.pdbx_seq_one_letter_code
_entity_poly.pdbx_strand_id
1 'polypeptide(L)'
;MRKIGVVVVMMVCALAFFAHGQANPAPPAQDMKEGMEAMFGAMAPVMAKMTEMMLEGTLRIAEKPETAARVAAFKKNLYDQLQKQGFTKDEAFTIMVNTSVPGVPAGMK
;
A
#
# COMPACT_ATOMS: atom_id res chain seq x y z
N MET A 1 -60.65 -42.89 -16.45
CA MET A 1 -59.34 -42.44 -16.94
C MET A 1 -59.36 -40.93 -17.23
N ARG A 2 -59.37 -40.06 -16.21
CA ARG A 2 -59.51 -38.60 -16.43
C ARG A 2 -58.89 -37.70 -15.33
N LYS A 3 -58.15 -38.28 -14.37
CA LYS A 3 -57.66 -37.58 -13.16
C LYS A 3 -56.13 -37.58 -13.00
N ILE A 4 -55.38 -38.22 -13.90
CA ILE A 4 -53.91 -38.33 -13.82
C ILE A 4 -53.20 -37.18 -14.57
N GLY A 5 -53.86 -36.55 -15.55
CA GLY A 5 -53.27 -35.47 -16.35
C GLY A 5 -53.09 -34.14 -15.62
N VAL A 6 -53.86 -33.88 -14.55
CA VAL A 6 -53.80 -32.59 -13.83
C VAL A 6 -52.61 -32.53 -12.85
N VAL A 7 -52.18 -33.68 -12.32
CA VAL A 7 -51.08 -33.72 -11.34
C VAL A 7 -49.72 -33.52 -12.02
N VAL A 8 -49.56 -34.00 -13.26
CA VAL A 8 -48.29 -33.85 -14.01
C VAL A 8 -48.09 -32.41 -14.50
N VAL A 9 -49.15 -31.67 -14.80
CA VAL A 9 -49.05 -30.26 -15.23
C VAL A 9 -48.70 -29.33 -14.05
N MET A 10 -49.14 -29.66 -12.82
CA MET A 10 -48.88 -28.81 -11.66
C MET A 10 -47.44 -28.95 -11.10
N MET A 11 -46.77 -30.07 -11.39
CA MET A 11 -45.38 -30.31 -10.96
C MET A 11 -44.33 -29.65 -11.87
N VAL A 12 -44.74 -29.11 -13.03
CA VAL A 12 -43.83 -28.38 -13.95
C VAL A 12 -43.72 -26.89 -13.58
N CYS A 13 -44.69 -26.31 -12.85
CA CYS A 13 -44.64 -24.90 -12.44
C CYS A 13 -43.77 -24.62 -11.20
N ALA A 14 -43.26 -25.64 -10.50
CA ALA A 14 -42.43 -25.45 -9.31
C ALA A 14 -40.97 -25.07 -9.62
N LEU A 15 -40.52 -25.17 -10.88
CA LEU A 15 -39.15 -24.84 -11.27
C LEU A 15 -38.96 -23.39 -11.75
N ALA A 16 -40.03 -22.59 -11.83
CA ALA A 16 -39.94 -21.20 -12.29
C ALA A 16 -39.56 -20.18 -11.19
N PHE A 17 -39.53 -20.59 -9.92
CA PHE A 17 -39.29 -19.68 -8.79
C PHE A 17 -37.81 -19.49 -8.40
N PHE A 18 -36.87 -20.23 -8.99
CA PHE A 18 -35.45 -20.17 -8.62
C PHE A 18 -34.55 -19.45 -9.63
N ALA A 19 -35.07 -18.48 -10.38
CA ALA A 19 -34.27 -17.70 -11.33
C ALA A 19 -34.45 -16.18 -11.23
N HIS A 20 -34.93 -15.66 -10.10
CA HIS A 20 -34.70 -14.26 -9.73
C HIS A 20 -33.62 -14.17 -8.67
N GLY A 21 -32.43 -14.70 -9.01
CA GLY A 21 -31.23 -14.10 -8.47
C GLY A 21 -31.20 -12.68 -9.02
N GLN A 22 -31.50 -11.68 -8.19
CA GLN A 22 -31.03 -10.34 -8.45
C GLN A 22 -29.51 -10.39 -8.39
N ALA A 23 -28.88 -10.83 -9.48
CA ALA A 23 -27.56 -10.37 -9.82
C ALA A 23 -27.74 -8.87 -10.05
N ASN A 24 -27.54 -8.09 -8.99
CA ASN A 24 -27.21 -6.69 -9.14
C ASN A 24 -26.00 -6.70 -10.08
N PRO A 25 -26.11 -6.25 -11.34
CA PRO A 25 -24.98 -6.32 -12.25
C PRO A 25 -23.87 -5.53 -11.58
N ALA A 26 -22.75 -6.20 -11.28
CA ALA A 26 -21.56 -5.48 -10.85
C ALA A 26 -21.30 -4.41 -11.92
N PRO A 27 -21.07 -3.14 -11.52
CA PRO A 27 -20.81 -2.08 -12.49
C PRO A 27 -19.73 -2.56 -13.47
N PRO A 28 -19.91 -2.33 -14.78
CA PRO A 28 -18.92 -2.76 -15.75
C PRO A 28 -17.55 -2.22 -15.32
N ALA A 29 -16.49 -3.01 -15.51
CA ALA A 29 -15.16 -2.71 -14.98
C ALA A 29 -14.60 -1.33 -15.40
N GLN A 30 -15.17 -0.73 -16.46
CA GLN A 30 -14.92 0.64 -16.89
C GLN A 30 -15.45 1.68 -15.90
N ASP A 31 -16.71 1.58 -15.48
CA ASP A 31 -17.33 2.49 -14.51
C ASP A 31 -16.62 2.40 -13.14
N MET A 32 -16.10 1.23 -12.81
CA MET A 32 -15.30 1.03 -11.60
C MET A 32 -13.95 1.74 -11.66
N LYS A 33 -13.29 1.76 -12.83
CA LYS A 33 -12.02 2.47 -13.04
C LYS A 33 -12.22 3.98 -13.05
N GLU A 34 -13.24 4.47 -13.77
CA GLU A 34 -13.55 5.90 -13.83
C GLU A 34 -13.98 6.44 -12.47
N GLY A 35 -14.78 5.68 -11.71
CA GLY A 35 -15.13 6.02 -10.33
C GLY A 35 -13.91 6.03 -9.39
N MET A 36 -12.97 5.11 -9.58
CA MET A 36 -11.73 5.06 -8.80
C MET A 36 -10.79 6.22 -9.18
N GLU A 37 -10.60 6.53 -10.46
CA GLU A 37 -9.80 7.68 -10.92
C GLU A 37 -10.38 9.01 -10.44
N ALA A 38 -11.70 9.19 -10.49
CA ALA A 38 -12.36 10.38 -9.96
C ALA A 38 -12.15 10.52 -8.44
N MET A 39 -12.23 9.40 -7.70
CA MET A 39 -12.00 9.38 -6.25
C MET A 39 -10.53 9.66 -5.90
N PHE A 40 -9.58 9.09 -6.64
CA PHE A 40 -8.15 9.38 -6.47
C PHE A 40 -7.80 10.81 -6.85
N GLY A 41 -8.36 11.34 -7.94
CA GLY A 41 -8.19 12.72 -8.36
C GLY A 41 -8.69 13.71 -7.30
N ALA A 42 -9.82 13.42 -6.66
CA ALA A 42 -10.37 14.23 -5.58
C ALA A 42 -9.53 14.16 -4.28
N MET A 43 -8.87 13.04 -4.01
CA MET A 43 -8.00 12.88 -2.82
C MET A 43 -6.55 13.30 -3.04
N ALA A 44 -6.09 13.43 -4.29
CA ALA A 44 -4.71 13.78 -4.61
C ALA A 44 -4.22 15.06 -3.91
N PRO A 45 -4.99 16.17 -3.81
CA PRO A 45 -4.56 17.36 -3.08
C PRO A 45 -4.40 17.13 -1.57
N VAL A 46 -5.24 16.29 -0.97
CA VAL A 46 -5.15 15.93 0.45
C VAL A 46 -3.90 15.09 0.71
N MET A 47 -3.64 14.11 -0.16
CA MET A 47 -2.43 13.30 -0.11
C MET A 47 -1.17 14.16 -0.26
N ALA A 48 -1.17 15.11 -1.20
CA ALA A 48 -0.05 16.04 -1.38
C ALA A 48 0.25 16.85 -0.12
N LYS A 49 -0.79 17.41 0.54
CA LYS A 49 -0.63 18.12 1.82
C LYS A 49 -0.12 17.21 2.93
N MET A 50 -0.58 15.96 3.01
CA MET A 50 -0.05 15.01 3.99
C MET A 50 1.43 14.71 3.75
N THR A 51 1.85 14.55 2.48
CA THR A 51 3.25 14.35 2.12
C THR A 51 4.09 15.58 2.50
N GLU A 52 3.61 16.78 2.21
CA GLU A 52 4.30 18.03 2.58
C GLU A 52 4.46 18.15 4.09
N MET A 53 3.40 17.88 4.88
CA MET A 53 3.48 17.89 6.35
C MET A 53 4.43 16.83 6.90
N MET A 54 4.45 15.63 6.30
CA MET A 54 5.43 14.61 6.67
C MET A 54 6.86 15.07 6.38
N LEU A 55 7.11 15.64 5.20
CA LEU A 55 8.43 16.12 4.81
C LEU A 55 8.91 17.26 5.70
N GLU A 56 8.06 18.25 5.96
CA GLU A 56 8.38 19.34 6.90
C GLU A 56 8.66 18.80 8.31
N GLY A 57 7.89 17.80 8.76
CA GLY A 57 8.11 17.13 10.03
C GLY A 57 9.46 16.42 10.09
N THR A 58 9.85 15.70 9.04
CA THR A 58 11.16 15.01 9.00
C THR A 58 12.31 16.00 8.93
N LEU A 59 12.19 17.07 8.14
CA LEU A 59 13.20 18.13 8.04
C LEU A 59 13.43 18.81 9.39
N ARG A 60 12.37 19.22 10.09
CA ARG A 60 12.48 19.82 11.44
C ARG A 60 13.12 18.89 12.46
N ILE A 61 12.91 17.58 12.34
CA ILE A 61 13.57 16.61 13.21
C ILE A 61 15.05 16.47 12.83
N ALA A 62 15.36 16.46 11.53
CA ALA A 62 16.72 16.36 11.01
C ALA A 62 17.59 17.57 11.37
N GLU A 63 17.01 18.77 11.43
CA GLU A 63 17.68 20.01 11.82
C GLU A 63 18.12 20.05 13.30
N LYS A 64 17.55 19.19 14.15
CA LYS A 64 17.90 19.15 15.57
C LYS A 64 19.35 18.67 15.76
N PRO A 65 20.18 19.37 16.54
CA PRO A 65 21.56 18.94 16.81
C PRO A 65 21.66 17.52 17.36
N GLU A 66 20.70 17.09 18.18
CA GLU A 66 20.66 15.73 18.74
C GLU A 66 20.44 14.68 17.64
N THR A 67 19.73 15.03 16.56
CA THR A 67 19.54 14.14 15.42
C THR A 67 20.83 13.98 14.63
N ALA A 68 21.54 15.09 14.36
CA ALA A 68 22.85 15.04 13.72
C ALA A 68 23.85 14.18 14.53
N ALA A 69 23.86 14.35 15.86
CA ALA A 69 24.70 13.54 16.76
C ALA A 69 24.35 12.05 16.69
N ARG A 70 23.06 11.69 16.68
CA ARG A 70 22.62 10.29 16.53
C ARG A 70 23.00 9.70 15.18
N VAL A 71 22.86 10.46 14.09
CA VAL A 71 23.26 10.01 12.75
C VAL A 71 24.76 9.77 12.67
N ALA A 72 25.57 10.69 13.20
CA ALA A 72 27.02 10.54 13.25
C ALA A 72 27.43 9.31 14.07
N ALA A 73 26.84 9.12 15.25
CA ALA A 73 27.09 7.95 16.09
C ALA A 73 26.73 6.64 15.37
N PHE A 74 25.57 6.59 14.70
CA PHE A 74 25.15 5.45 13.89
C PHE A 74 26.17 5.12 12.79
N LYS A 75 26.53 6.12 11.97
CA LYS A 75 27.48 5.95 10.86
C LYS A 75 28.86 5.49 11.34
N LYS A 76 29.38 6.10 12.41
CA LYS A 76 30.64 5.70 13.03
C LYS A 76 30.58 4.26 13.53
N ASN A 77 29.53 3.90 14.27
CA ASN A 77 29.39 2.55 14.80
C ASN A 77 29.30 1.52 13.68
N LEU A 78 28.56 1.79 12.60
CA LEU A 78 28.49 0.92 11.43
C LEU A 78 29.88 0.72 10.80
N TYR A 79 30.61 1.81 10.54
CA TYR A 79 31.95 1.76 9.97
C TYR A 79 32.94 0.95 10.84
N ASP A 80 32.96 1.23 12.15
CA ASP A 80 33.83 0.54 13.10
C ASP A 80 33.51 -0.97 13.16
N GLN A 81 32.23 -1.34 13.08
CA GLN A 81 31.81 -2.76 13.08
C GLN A 81 32.16 -3.46 11.77
N LEU A 82 32.03 -2.79 10.61
CA LEU A 82 32.45 -3.35 9.32
C LEU A 82 33.96 -3.64 9.33
N GLN A 83 34.78 -2.73 9.84
CA GLN A 83 36.22 -3.00 9.96
C GLN A 83 36.52 -4.20 10.86
N LYS A 84 35.84 -4.33 12.01
CA LYS A 84 35.98 -5.49 12.92
C LYS A 84 35.57 -6.81 12.26
N GLN A 85 34.68 -6.76 11.27
CA GLN A 85 34.25 -7.92 10.49
C GLN A 85 35.18 -8.25 9.33
N GLY A 86 36.27 -7.48 9.13
CA GLY A 86 37.30 -7.75 8.13
C GLY A 86 37.14 -7.01 6.81
N PHE A 87 36.16 -6.09 6.69
CA PHE A 87 36.07 -5.22 5.53
C PHE A 87 37.25 -4.25 5.49
N THR A 88 37.76 -3.97 4.29
CA THR A 88 38.75 -2.91 4.10
C THR A 88 38.15 -1.54 4.42
N LYS A 89 39.01 -0.53 4.62
CA LYS A 89 38.56 0.85 4.90
C LYS A 89 37.64 1.39 3.80
N ASP A 90 37.98 1.14 2.55
CA ASP A 90 37.23 1.64 1.39
C ASP A 90 35.88 0.92 1.24
N GLU A 91 35.84 -0.40 1.46
CA GLU A 91 34.58 -1.16 1.48
C GLU A 91 33.67 -0.71 2.61
N ALA A 92 34.22 -0.60 3.83
CA ALA A 92 33.47 -0.16 5.00
C ALA A 92 32.91 1.26 4.82
N PHE A 93 33.71 2.17 4.26
CA PHE A 93 33.27 3.53 3.95
C PHE A 93 32.14 3.54 2.91
N THR A 94 32.31 2.77 1.83
CA THR A 94 31.31 2.66 0.75
C THR A 94 29.98 2.12 1.28
N ILE A 95 30.00 1.07 2.09
CA ILE A 95 28.79 0.51 2.71
C ILE A 95 28.16 1.54 3.66
N MET A 96 28.96 2.19 4.50
CA MET A 96 28.48 3.18 5.45
C MET A 96 27.77 4.35 4.75
N VAL A 97 28.33 4.90 3.67
CA VAL A 97 27.71 6.00 2.91
C VAL A 97 26.39 5.56 2.27
N ASN A 98 26.36 4.38 1.66
CA ASN A 98 25.18 3.86 0.96
C ASN A 98 24.06 3.33 1.88
N THR A 99 24.34 3.15 3.17
CA THR A 99 23.34 2.69 4.14
C THR A 99 22.47 3.86 4.60
N SER A 100 21.17 3.85 4.29
CA SER A 100 20.24 4.88 4.78
C SER A 100 20.15 4.89 6.32
N VAL A 101 19.92 6.08 6.89
CA VAL A 101 19.67 6.20 8.33
C VAL A 101 18.32 5.54 8.66
N PRO A 102 18.24 4.70 9.70
CA PRO A 102 16.97 4.11 10.13
C PRO A 102 15.90 5.17 10.39
N GLY A 103 14.70 4.97 9.85
CA GLY A 103 13.57 5.89 10.02
C GLY A 103 13.32 6.86 8.85
N VAL A 104 14.21 6.90 7.86
CA VAL A 104 13.90 7.55 6.56
C VAL A 104 13.29 6.50 5.64
N PRO A 105 12.10 6.73 5.05
CA PRO A 105 11.50 5.80 4.09
C PRO A 105 12.49 5.50 2.95
N ALA A 106 12.70 4.21 2.68
CA ALA A 106 13.53 3.75 1.57
C ALA A 106 12.90 4.20 0.25
N GLY A 107 13.36 5.34 -0.27
CA GLY A 107 12.78 6.00 -1.44
C GLY A 107 13.10 7.49 -1.50
N MET A 108 13.46 8.09 -0.36
CA MET A 108 13.99 9.45 -0.29
C MET A 108 15.52 9.37 -0.29
N LYS A 109 16.10 9.06 -1.46
CA LYS A 109 17.54 9.11 -1.71
C LYS A 109 17.89 10.40 -2.44
#